data_AF-A0A1G6A9U8-F1
#
_entry.id   AF-A0A1G6A9U8-F1
#
_cell.length_a   1.000
_cell.length_b   1.000
_cell.length_c   1.000
_cell.angle_alpha   90.00
_cell.angle_beta   90.00
_cell.angle_gamma   90.00
#
_symmetry.space_group_name_H-M   'P 1'
#
loop_
_entity.id
_entity.type
_entity.pdbx_description
1 polymer ?
#
loop_
_entity_poly.entity_id
_entity_poly.type
_entity_poly.pdbx_seq_one_letter_code
_entity_poly.pdbx_strand_id
1 'polypeptide(L)'
;MHVHDLIAKIEMEAPPECAASWDKGGVQVAGGRSQVHKLAVGLDPTPGLIDQALEWGADFILVHHPLAMKPDFPSRPDSRYHHVLGALFRHDAWLYAAHTSLDTQPDGPVQWLARALILQHVRVLEQTGKQVGRWFRILGATDAVAGVGRALAVQSGIEIFQQHAQTLEVVCGPAQSALVRKAVDDDASGTLRMISQELDTPSKNVGFGFVGELPSALSWSQFVQTVEGLIEEPLRTVAGVVPDQVRRVACCPGSGASLLDRAAKSGAQVYITGDFKYHDAQMAEELGLLVADVGHFRLEERMMAFFAKDLRLKLEEFAIEVAFIPGHDAFTHRFLEERPA
;
A
#
# COMPACT_ATOMS: atom_id res chain seq x y z
N MET A 1 9.15 -18.49 6.76
CA MET A 1 9.09 -17.33 7.67
C MET A 1 7.86 -17.48 8.56
N HIS A 2 7.94 -17.11 9.84
CA HIS A 2 6.75 -17.15 10.69
C HIS A 2 5.68 -16.16 10.21
N VAL A 3 4.40 -16.52 10.25
CA VAL A 3 3.31 -15.68 9.69
C VAL A 3 3.25 -14.29 10.31
N HIS A 4 3.45 -14.17 11.62
CA HIS A 4 3.47 -12.87 12.30
C HIS A 4 4.65 -11.99 11.88
N ASP A 5 5.79 -12.57 11.50
CA ASP A 5 6.93 -11.81 10.97
C ASP A 5 6.61 -11.28 9.56
N LEU A 6 5.92 -12.09 8.76
CA LEU A 6 5.46 -11.66 7.43
C LEU A 6 4.43 -10.53 7.54
N ILE A 7 3.44 -10.68 8.42
CA ILE A 7 2.44 -9.63 8.69
C ILE A 7 3.14 -8.34 9.15
N ALA A 8 4.08 -8.42 10.09
CA ALA A 8 4.83 -7.25 10.54
C ALA A 8 5.61 -6.59 9.38
N LYS A 9 6.18 -7.38 8.45
CA LYS A 9 6.83 -6.83 7.25
C LYS A 9 5.87 -6.14 6.30
N ILE A 10 4.66 -6.67 6.11
CA ILE A 10 3.60 -6.02 5.33
C ILE A 10 3.16 -4.72 6.02
N GLU A 11 2.96 -4.75 7.34
CA GLU A 11 2.50 -3.61 8.13
C GLU A 11 3.57 -2.51 8.25
N MET A 12 4.86 -2.80 8.06
CA MET A 12 5.87 -1.74 7.90
C MET A 12 5.65 -0.91 6.62
N GLU A 13 5.12 -1.52 5.56
CA GLU A 13 4.82 -0.86 4.29
C GLU A 13 3.39 -0.30 4.24
N ALA A 14 2.48 -0.83 5.06
CA ALA A 14 1.09 -0.41 5.17
C ALA A 14 0.60 -0.40 6.63
N PRO A 15 1.10 0.51 7.48
CA PRO A 15 0.75 0.58 8.90
C PRO A 15 -0.76 0.68 9.13
N PRO A 16 -1.39 -0.28 9.84
CA PRO A 16 -2.84 -0.31 10.05
C PRO A 16 -3.40 0.95 10.72
N GLU A 17 -2.61 1.63 11.55
CA GLU A 17 -2.98 2.90 12.20
C GLU A 17 -3.16 4.07 11.22
N CYS A 18 -2.64 3.94 9.99
CA CYS A 18 -2.81 4.94 8.93
C CYS A 18 -4.05 4.67 8.07
N ALA A 19 -4.72 3.53 8.26
CA ALA A 19 -5.97 3.24 7.57
C ALA A 19 -7.07 4.25 7.94
N ALA A 20 -8.00 4.47 7.02
CA ALA A 20 -9.21 5.22 7.32
C ALA A 20 -10.03 4.54 8.42
N SER A 21 -10.73 5.31 9.24
CA SER A 21 -11.49 4.79 10.40
C SER A 21 -12.59 3.79 10.03
N TRP A 22 -13.07 3.83 8.78
CA TRP A 22 -14.09 2.92 8.26
C TRP A 22 -13.49 1.65 7.63
N ASP A 23 -12.17 1.59 7.44
CA ASP A 23 -11.49 0.51 6.74
C ASP A 23 -11.64 -0.84 7.46
N LYS A 24 -11.48 -1.93 6.69
CA LYS A 24 -11.55 -3.33 7.11
C LYS A 24 -10.33 -4.13 6.67
N GLY A 25 -9.18 -3.48 6.55
CA GLY A 25 -7.88 -4.14 6.35
C GLY A 25 -7.46 -5.05 7.53
N GLY A 26 -6.30 -5.68 7.39
CA GLY A 26 -5.78 -6.68 8.32
C GLY A 26 -6.10 -8.12 7.92
N VAL A 27 -5.93 -9.06 8.86
CA VAL A 27 -6.27 -10.48 8.66
C VAL A 27 -7.76 -10.64 8.38
N GLN A 28 -8.09 -11.11 7.18
CA GLN A 28 -9.47 -11.38 6.74
C GLN A 28 -9.87 -12.81 7.09
N VAL A 29 -8.95 -13.76 6.88
CA VAL A 29 -9.11 -15.18 7.17
C VAL A 29 -7.80 -15.71 7.71
N ALA A 30 -7.82 -16.23 8.93
CA ALA A 30 -6.65 -16.87 9.52
C ALA A 30 -6.51 -18.31 9.00
N GLY A 31 -5.30 -18.69 8.62
CA GLY A 31 -4.91 -20.08 8.41
C GLY A 31 -4.35 -20.72 9.69
N GLY A 32 -4.14 -22.03 9.66
CA GLY A 32 -3.50 -22.81 10.72
C GLY A 32 -1.98 -22.91 10.57
N ARG A 33 -1.43 -22.62 9.38
CA ARG A 33 0.02 -22.63 9.15
C ARG A 33 0.71 -21.48 9.89
N SER A 34 1.74 -21.82 10.65
CA SER A 34 2.62 -20.83 11.29
C SER A 34 3.79 -20.42 10.39
N GLN A 35 4.18 -21.25 9.42
CA GLN A 35 5.25 -20.98 8.47
C GLN A 35 4.69 -20.70 7.09
N VAL A 36 5.16 -19.60 6.49
CA VAL A 36 4.89 -19.20 5.11
C VAL A 36 6.14 -19.48 4.27
N HIS A 37 5.94 -20.08 3.10
CA HIS A 37 6.93 -20.29 2.04
C HIS A 37 6.49 -19.64 0.73
N LYS A 38 5.18 -19.57 0.47
CA LYS A 38 4.60 -18.98 -0.74
C LYS A 38 3.61 -17.85 -0.41
N LEU A 39 3.92 -16.65 -0.91
CA LEU A 39 3.08 -15.45 -0.81
C LEU A 39 2.48 -15.10 -2.18
N ALA A 40 1.16 -15.18 -2.30
CA ALA A 40 0.43 -14.62 -3.43
C ALA A 40 0.02 -13.16 -3.12
N VAL A 41 0.13 -12.29 -4.12
CA VAL A 41 -0.25 -10.88 -4.05
C VAL A 41 -1.28 -10.59 -5.14
N GLY A 42 -2.36 -9.87 -4.82
CA GLY A 42 -3.42 -9.54 -5.77
C GLY A 42 -4.21 -8.29 -5.37
N LEU A 43 -5.14 -7.85 -6.23
CA LEU A 43 -6.01 -6.71 -5.95
C LEU A 43 -7.26 -7.14 -5.17
N ASP A 44 -8.11 -7.95 -5.79
CA ASP A 44 -9.40 -8.39 -5.25
C ASP A 44 -9.41 -9.85 -4.83
N PRO A 45 -9.95 -10.21 -3.65
CA PRO A 45 -10.17 -11.60 -3.26
C PRO A 45 -11.40 -12.17 -3.98
N THR A 46 -11.35 -12.29 -5.31
CA THR A 46 -12.36 -12.96 -6.13
C THR A 46 -12.16 -14.48 -6.05
N PRO A 47 -13.20 -15.31 -6.30
CA PRO A 47 -13.04 -16.75 -6.37
C PRO A 47 -11.91 -17.18 -7.30
N GLY A 48 -11.85 -16.60 -8.52
CA GLY A 48 -10.83 -16.94 -9.51
C GLY A 48 -9.40 -16.54 -9.09
N LEU A 49 -9.21 -15.42 -8.40
CA LEU A 49 -7.89 -15.03 -7.89
C LEU A 49 -7.45 -15.96 -6.75
N ILE A 50 -8.36 -16.26 -5.83
CA ILE A 50 -8.10 -17.14 -4.68
C ILE A 50 -7.79 -18.55 -5.17
N ASP A 51 -8.59 -19.10 -6.09
CA ASP A 51 -8.38 -20.45 -6.64
C ASP A 51 -7.01 -20.54 -7.34
N GLN A 52 -6.64 -19.58 -8.19
CA GLN A 52 -5.31 -19.54 -8.83
C GLN A 52 -4.15 -19.45 -7.82
N ALA A 53 -4.28 -18.61 -6.79
CA ALA A 53 -3.27 -18.51 -5.74
C ALA A 53 -3.09 -19.82 -4.98
N LEU A 54 -4.18 -20.51 -4.67
CA LEU A 54 -4.18 -21.79 -3.95
C LEU A 54 -3.70 -22.95 -4.83
N GLU A 55 -4.03 -22.97 -6.12
CA GLU A 55 -3.50 -23.91 -7.11
C GLU A 55 -1.98 -23.77 -7.26
N TRP A 56 -1.46 -22.55 -7.20
CA TRP A 56 -0.01 -22.29 -7.17
C TRP A 56 0.66 -22.72 -5.84
N GLY A 57 -0.15 -22.99 -4.80
CA GLY A 57 0.28 -23.46 -3.50
C GLY A 57 0.57 -22.36 -2.49
N ALA A 58 -0.10 -21.21 -2.58
CA ALA A 58 0.08 -20.12 -1.62
C ALA A 58 -0.26 -20.55 -0.19
N ASP A 59 0.62 -20.21 0.77
CA ASP A 59 0.34 -20.31 2.20
C ASP A 59 -0.33 -19.03 2.73
N PHE A 60 -0.04 -17.91 2.07
CA PHE A 60 -0.50 -16.59 2.44
C PHE A 60 -0.89 -15.81 1.20
N ILE A 61 -2.06 -15.18 1.23
CA ILE A 61 -2.58 -14.33 0.18
C ILE A 61 -2.73 -12.91 0.72
N LEU A 62 -2.00 -11.97 0.12
CA LEU A 62 -2.11 -10.54 0.37
C LEU A 62 -2.94 -9.90 -0.74
N VAL A 63 -4.04 -9.26 -0.37
CA VAL A 63 -4.89 -8.49 -1.29
C VAL A 63 -4.93 -7.02 -0.90
N HIS A 64 -5.31 -6.15 -1.83
CA HIS A 64 -5.56 -4.75 -1.51
C HIS A 64 -6.97 -4.59 -0.92
N HIS A 65 -7.99 -5.07 -1.62
CA HIS A 65 -9.38 -4.92 -1.17
C HIS A 65 -9.76 -5.93 -0.08
N PRO A 66 -10.44 -5.48 0.99
CA PRO A 66 -10.98 -6.38 2.01
C PRO A 66 -11.95 -7.39 1.39
N LEU A 67 -12.01 -8.59 1.97
CA LEU A 67 -12.94 -9.63 1.52
C LEU A 67 -14.40 -9.16 1.61
N ALA A 68 -14.70 -8.38 2.64
CA ALA A 68 -15.98 -7.71 2.78
C ALA A 68 -15.83 -6.42 3.63
N MET A 69 -16.44 -5.32 3.15
CA MET A 69 -16.56 -4.08 3.95
C MET A 69 -17.49 -4.24 5.15
N LYS A 70 -18.39 -5.22 5.08
CA LYS A 70 -19.25 -5.65 6.17
C LYS A 70 -19.16 -7.17 6.26
N PRO A 71 -18.63 -7.73 7.36
CA PRO A 71 -18.63 -9.18 7.57
C PRO A 71 -20.04 -9.75 7.42
N ASP A 72 -20.14 -10.90 6.78
CA ASP A 72 -21.38 -11.65 6.61
C ASP A 72 -21.21 -13.07 7.14
N PHE A 73 -22.30 -13.75 7.46
CA PHE A 73 -22.24 -15.18 7.73
C PHE A 73 -22.06 -15.94 6.41
N PRO A 74 -21.26 -17.02 6.37
CA PRO A 74 -21.16 -17.91 5.20
C PRO A 74 -22.42 -18.80 5.06
N SER A 75 -23.60 -18.19 5.11
CA SER A 75 -24.91 -18.84 5.16
C SER A 75 -25.51 -19.10 3.77
N ARG A 76 -24.87 -18.57 2.72
CA ARG A 76 -25.29 -18.71 1.32
C ARG A 76 -24.27 -19.57 0.57
N PRO A 77 -24.60 -20.84 0.30
CA PRO A 77 -23.79 -21.69 -0.57
C PRO A 77 -23.50 -20.97 -1.89
N ASP A 78 -22.31 -21.21 -2.44
CA ASP A 78 -21.85 -20.69 -3.74
C ASP A 78 -21.76 -19.15 -3.87
N SER A 79 -21.99 -18.39 -2.78
CA SER A 79 -21.66 -16.97 -2.75
C SER A 79 -20.15 -16.76 -2.79
N ARG A 80 -19.68 -15.62 -3.34
CA ARG A 80 -18.26 -15.23 -3.33
C ARG A 80 -17.62 -15.40 -1.95
N TYR A 81 -18.30 -14.89 -0.92
CA TYR A 81 -17.82 -14.94 0.46
C TYR A 81 -17.67 -16.39 0.96
N HIS A 82 -18.71 -17.22 0.77
CA HIS A 82 -18.67 -18.63 1.15
C HIS A 82 -17.59 -19.42 0.39
N HIS A 83 -17.47 -19.22 -0.93
CA HIS A 83 -16.46 -19.87 -1.77
C HIS A 83 -15.04 -19.57 -1.27
N VAL A 84 -14.71 -18.29 -1.10
CA VAL A 84 -13.38 -17.87 -0.66
C VAL A 84 -13.03 -18.45 0.71
N LEU A 85 -13.95 -18.37 1.69
CA LEU A 85 -13.74 -18.98 3.00
C LEU A 85 -13.52 -20.50 2.92
N GLY A 86 -14.39 -21.20 2.18
CA GLY A 86 -14.29 -22.65 2.02
C GLY A 86 -13.01 -23.09 1.29
N ALA A 87 -12.51 -22.29 0.34
CA ALA A 87 -11.25 -22.54 -0.34
C ALA A 87 -10.06 -22.37 0.61
N LEU A 88 -10.00 -21.24 1.32
CA LEU A 88 -8.91 -20.92 2.26
C LEU A 88 -8.83 -21.92 3.41
N PHE A 89 -9.96 -22.30 4.02
CA PHE A 89 -9.97 -23.28 5.11
C PHE A 89 -9.52 -24.67 4.65
N ARG A 90 -9.91 -25.12 3.45
CA ARG A 90 -9.47 -26.42 2.91
C ARG A 90 -7.97 -26.47 2.63
N HIS A 91 -7.39 -25.34 2.24
CA HIS A 91 -5.97 -25.24 1.91
C HIS A 91 -5.12 -24.76 3.08
N ASP A 92 -5.73 -24.47 4.24
CA ASP A 92 -5.06 -23.96 5.44
C ASP A 92 -4.24 -22.67 5.17
N ALA A 93 -4.76 -21.79 4.32
CA ALA A 93 -4.08 -20.58 3.86
C ALA A 93 -4.62 -19.31 4.52
N TRP A 94 -3.75 -18.31 4.66
CA TRP A 94 -4.09 -17.00 5.20
C TRP A 94 -4.58 -16.04 4.11
N LEU A 95 -5.51 -15.15 4.48
CA LEU A 95 -5.89 -13.98 3.67
C LEU A 95 -5.72 -12.71 4.51
N TYR A 96 -4.94 -11.76 4.00
CA TYR A 96 -4.72 -10.43 4.60
C TYR A 96 -5.05 -9.34 3.59
N ALA A 97 -5.70 -8.26 4.02
CA ALA A 97 -5.99 -7.10 3.19
C ALA A 97 -5.22 -5.85 3.65
N ALA A 98 -4.42 -5.27 2.76
CA ALA A 98 -3.78 -3.97 2.97
C ALA A 98 -4.46 -2.94 2.06
N HIS A 99 -5.52 -2.31 2.57
CA HIS A 99 -6.41 -1.42 1.84
C HIS A 99 -5.95 0.03 1.97
N THR A 100 -6.70 0.88 2.68
CA THR A 100 -6.37 2.30 2.81
C THR A 100 -5.09 2.55 3.61
N SER A 101 -4.66 1.60 4.44
CA SER A 101 -3.34 1.67 5.08
C SER A 101 -2.20 1.69 4.05
N LEU A 102 -2.38 1.08 2.87
CA LEU A 102 -1.42 1.09 1.77
C LEU A 102 -1.52 2.39 0.95
N ASP A 103 -2.74 2.88 0.71
CA ASP A 103 -3.00 4.09 -0.09
C ASP A 103 -2.46 5.36 0.56
N THR A 104 -2.37 5.35 1.88
CA THR A 104 -1.94 6.52 2.65
C THR A 104 -0.43 6.68 2.69
N GLN A 105 0.35 5.75 2.14
CA GLN A 105 1.80 5.67 2.35
C GLN A 105 2.59 6.41 1.27
N PRO A 106 3.23 7.55 1.60
CA PRO A 106 3.94 8.36 0.60
C PRO A 106 5.20 7.70 0.04
N ASP A 107 5.74 6.70 0.72
CA ASP A 107 6.89 5.95 0.18
C ASP A 107 6.47 4.53 -0.20
N GLY A 108 5.16 4.24 -0.15
CA GLY A 108 4.62 2.93 -0.42
C GLY A 108 4.34 2.70 -1.92
N PRO A 109 3.79 1.53 -2.26
CA PRO A 109 3.44 1.15 -3.61
C PRO A 109 2.46 2.11 -4.31
N VAL A 110 1.60 2.80 -3.57
CA VAL A 110 0.61 3.76 -4.11
C VAL A 110 1.25 4.87 -4.96
N GLN A 111 2.52 5.19 -4.72
CA GLN A 111 3.27 6.18 -5.49
C GLN A 111 3.97 5.61 -6.74
N TRP A 112 3.64 4.40 -7.19
CA TRP A 112 4.28 3.80 -8.37
C TRP A 112 4.21 4.71 -9.60
N LEU A 113 3.08 5.40 -9.84
CA LEU A 113 2.93 6.29 -10.99
C LEU A 113 3.79 7.55 -10.83
N ALA A 114 3.95 8.07 -9.61
CA ALA A 114 4.86 9.17 -9.34
C ALA A 114 6.30 8.79 -9.70
N ARG A 115 6.73 7.58 -9.32
CA ARG A 115 8.07 7.05 -9.62
C ARG A 115 8.25 6.83 -11.12
N ALA A 116 7.26 6.26 -11.78
CA ALA A 116 7.28 5.99 -13.22
C ALA A 116 7.35 7.27 -14.06
N LEU A 117 6.67 8.33 -13.60
CA LEU A 117 6.74 9.68 -14.20
C LEU A 117 7.94 10.50 -13.71
N ILE A 118 8.75 9.96 -12.79
CA ILE A 118 9.91 10.64 -12.19
C ILE A 118 9.51 11.99 -11.57
N LEU A 119 8.35 12.02 -10.90
CA LEU A 119 7.86 13.24 -10.27
C LEU A 119 8.80 13.70 -9.15
N GLN A 120 9.06 15.00 -9.11
CA GLN A 120 9.81 15.69 -8.09
C GLN A 120 8.86 16.39 -7.13
N HIS A 121 9.35 16.68 -5.92
CA HIS A 121 8.61 17.42 -4.88
C HIS A 121 7.24 16.81 -4.57
N VAL A 122 7.17 15.47 -4.57
CA VAL A 122 5.92 14.73 -4.35
C VAL A 122 5.44 14.96 -2.91
N ARG A 123 4.17 15.31 -2.78
CA ARG A 123 3.48 15.50 -1.49
C ARG A 123 2.08 14.92 -1.54
N VAL A 124 1.56 14.53 -0.38
CA VAL A 124 0.18 14.05 -0.24
C VAL A 124 -0.84 15.14 -0.61
N LEU A 125 -1.97 14.75 -1.22
CA LEU A 125 -3.07 15.67 -1.56
C LEU A 125 -3.98 15.91 -0.36
N GLU A 126 -4.41 14.83 0.28
CA GLU A 126 -5.17 14.86 1.51
C GLU A 126 -4.34 14.27 2.64
N GLN A 127 -3.80 15.13 3.51
CA GLN A 127 -3.15 14.66 4.72
C GLN A 127 -4.19 14.15 5.73
N THR A 128 -4.10 12.88 6.11
CA THR A 128 -4.96 12.25 7.12
C THR A 128 -4.24 11.99 8.43
N GLY A 129 -2.90 12.02 8.42
CA GLY A 129 -2.10 11.79 9.60
C GLY A 129 -0.67 12.25 9.47
N LYS A 130 0.09 11.98 10.53
CA LYS A 130 1.53 12.22 10.58
C LYS A 130 2.16 11.05 11.32
N GLN A 131 3.05 10.36 10.66
CA GLN A 131 3.90 9.35 11.26
C GLN A 131 5.13 10.06 11.84
N VAL A 132 5.40 9.83 13.12
CA VAL A 132 6.48 10.48 13.86
C VAL A 132 7.56 9.48 14.28
N GLY A 133 8.81 9.90 14.19
CA GLY A 133 9.92 9.17 14.78
C GLY A 133 9.78 9.08 16.29
N ARG A 134 10.50 8.13 16.89
CA ARG A 134 10.49 7.92 18.34
C ARG A 134 11.89 7.85 18.88
N TRP A 135 12.06 8.41 20.07
CA TRP A 135 13.19 8.12 20.93
C TRP A 135 12.79 7.07 21.95
N PHE A 136 13.64 6.07 22.12
CA PHE A 136 13.50 5.01 23.09
C PHE A 136 14.66 5.05 24.06
N ARG A 137 14.37 4.86 25.34
CA ARG A 137 15.36 4.57 26.38
C ARG A 137 15.08 3.19 26.96
N ILE A 138 16.03 2.29 26.75
CA ILE A 138 16.00 0.90 27.19
C ILE A 138 16.96 0.76 28.37
N LEU A 139 16.49 0.17 29.45
CA LEU A 139 17.19 0.04 30.73
C LEU A 139 17.19 -1.43 31.16
N GLY A 140 18.31 -1.97 31.65
CA GLY A 140 18.33 -3.34 32.17
C GLY A 140 19.73 -3.88 32.44
N ALA A 141 19.84 -5.22 32.53
CA ALA A 141 21.12 -5.89 32.75
C ALA A 141 22.10 -5.65 31.59
N THR A 142 23.39 -5.58 31.89
CA THR A 142 24.42 -5.17 30.93
C THR A 142 24.42 -6.01 29.65
N ASP A 143 24.34 -7.33 29.79
CA ASP A 143 24.37 -8.24 28.65
C ASP A 143 23.11 -8.15 27.81
N ALA A 144 21.94 -7.94 28.43
CA ALA A 144 20.65 -7.78 27.75
C ALA A 144 20.63 -6.49 26.92
N VAL A 145 21.04 -5.37 27.52
CA VAL A 145 21.15 -4.07 26.83
C VAL A 145 22.12 -4.15 25.65
N ALA A 146 23.28 -4.78 25.85
CA ALA A 146 24.24 -4.98 24.77
C ALA A 146 23.71 -5.91 23.66
N GLY A 147 22.90 -6.92 24.02
CA GLY A 147 22.20 -7.80 23.08
C GLY A 147 21.25 -7.05 22.16
N VAL A 148 20.33 -6.27 22.75
CA VAL A 148 19.39 -5.44 21.98
C VAL A 148 20.13 -4.40 21.14
N GLY A 149 21.17 -3.76 21.69
CA GLY A 149 22.01 -2.81 20.94
C GLY A 149 22.59 -3.42 19.66
N ARG A 150 23.14 -4.64 19.74
CA ARG A 150 23.65 -5.34 18.54
C ARG A 150 22.54 -5.69 17.55
N ALA A 151 21.38 -6.12 18.01
CA ALA A 151 20.24 -6.47 17.16
C ALA A 151 19.69 -5.26 16.39
N LEU A 152 19.68 -4.08 17.03
CA LEU A 152 19.19 -2.83 16.45
C LEU A 152 20.22 -2.13 15.57
N ALA A 153 21.52 -2.24 15.87
CA ALA A 153 22.59 -1.55 15.12
C ALA A 153 22.67 -1.91 13.63
N VAL A 154 22.14 -3.08 13.25
CA VAL A 154 22.13 -3.54 11.85
C VAL A 154 20.85 -3.15 11.09
N GLN A 155 19.88 -2.53 11.76
CA GLN A 155 18.60 -2.16 11.17
C GLN A 155 18.69 -0.76 10.54
N SER A 156 18.29 -0.66 9.27
CA SER A 156 18.21 0.65 8.60
C SER A 156 17.07 1.50 9.17
N GLY A 157 17.32 2.81 9.35
CA GLY A 157 16.33 3.73 9.94
C GLY A 157 16.27 3.70 11.47
N ILE A 158 17.22 3.02 12.12
CA ILE A 158 17.43 3.01 13.56
C ILE A 158 18.84 3.57 13.85
N GLU A 159 18.91 4.60 14.68
CA GLU A 159 20.15 5.22 15.12
C GLU A 159 20.34 5.00 16.63
N ILE A 160 21.47 4.41 17.01
CA ILE A 160 21.86 4.32 18.42
C ILE A 160 22.47 5.65 18.81
N PHE A 161 21.72 6.43 19.61
CA PHE A 161 22.15 7.75 20.05
C PHE A 161 23.19 7.66 21.17
N GLN A 162 22.93 6.80 22.16
CA GLN A 162 23.87 6.54 23.26
C GLN A 162 23.76 5.10 23.74
N GLN A 163 24.89 4.52 24.15
CA GLN A 163 24.92 3.22 24.79
C GLN A 163 25.90 3.23 25.97
N HIS A 164 25.40 2.84 27.13
CA HIS A 164 26.17 2.58 28.35
C HIS A 164 25.93 1.15 28.82
N ALA A 165 26.57 0.75 29.91
CA ALA A 165 26.46 -0.62 30.43
C ALA A 165 25.01 -1.07 30.61
N GLN A 166 24.17 -0.27 31.28
CA GLN A 166 22.79 -0.66 31.63
C GLN A 166 21.71 0.14 30.91
N THR A 167 22.10 0.97 29.93
CA THR A 167 21.18 1.86 29.23
C THR A 167 21.50 1.95 27.75
N LEU A 168 20.48 1.89 26.91
CA LEU A 168 20.56 2.09 25.46
C LEU A 168 19.53 3.12 25.04
N GLU A 169 19.95 4.14 24.30
CA GLU A 169 19.11 5.16 23.73
C GLU A 169 19.10 5.06 22.21
N VAL A 170 17.91 5.03 21.64
CA VAL A 170 17.69 4.77 20.22
C VAL A 170 16.73 5.79 19.67
N VAL A 171 17.07 6.38 18.53
CA VAL A 171 16.15 7.19 17.73
C VAL A 171 15.80 6.38 16.48
N CYS A 172 14.52 6.29 16.14
CA CYS A 172 14.12 5.60 14.93
C CYS A 172 12.97 6.30 14.20
N GLY A 173 12.85 6.00 12.91
CA GLY A 173 11.68 6.40 12.14
C GLY A 173 10.38 5.75 12.64
N PRO A 174 9.23 6.24 12.19
CA PRO A 174 7.92 5.70 12.57
C PRO A 174 7.81 4.20 12.26
N ALA A 175 8.19 3.78 11.04
CA ALA A 175 8.11 2.40 10.58
C ALA A 175 8.99 1.43 11.41
N GLN A 176 10.10 1.92 11.96
CA GLN A 176 11.04 1.12 12.74
C GLN A 176 10.68 1.01 14.23
N SER A 177 9.69 1.76 14.71
CA SER A 177 9.28 1.74 16.13
C SER A 177 8.87 0.33 16.60
N ALA A 178 8.21 -0.45 15.74
CA ALA A 178 7.79 -1.81 16.05
C ALA A 178 8.99 -2.76 16.23
N LEU A 179 10.06 -2.58 15.43
CA LEU A 179 11.29 -3.37 15.55
C LEU A 179 12.00 -3.14 16.88
N VAL A 180 12.03 -1.89 17.37
CA VAL A 180 12.61 -1.58 18.69
C VAL A 180 11.83 -2.27 19.81
N ARG A 181 10.49 -2.20 19.78
CA ARG A 181 9.63 -2.88 20.76
C ARG A 181 9.84 -4.38 20.74
N LYS A 182 9.80 -4.98 19.54
CA LYS A 182 10.03 -6.42 19.36
C LYS A 182 11.39 -6.86 19.89
N ALA A 183 12.46 -6.12 19.61
CA ALA A 183 13.79 -6.46 20.11
C ALA A 183 13.88 -6.46 21.65
N VAL A 184 13.09 -5.61 22.32
CA VAL A 184 12.98 -5.59 23.79
C VAL A 184 12.11 -6.75 24.30
N ASP A 185 11.00 -7.03 23.62
CA ASP A 185 10.06 -8.09 24.00
C ASP A 185 10.64 -9.50 23.77
N ASP A 186 11.49 -9.67 22.77
CA ASP A 186 12.19 -10.93 22.45
C ASP A 186 13.36 -11.23 23.42
N ASP A 187 13.72 -10.29 24.30
CA ASP A 187 14.79 -10.50 25.29
C ASP A 187 14.38 -11.53 26.35
N ALA A 188 15.10 -12.66 26.38
CA ALA A 188 14.83 -13.77 27.29
C ALA A 188 15.06 -13.44 28.77
N SER A 189 15.76 -12.34 29.10
CA SER A 189 16.04 -12.00 30.50
C SER A 189 14.81 -11.45 31.23
N GLY A 190 13.87 -10.83 30.50
CA GLY A 190 12.71 -10.13 31.09
C GLY A 190 13.07 -8.93 31.98
N THR A 191 14.35 -8.54 32.02
CA THR A 191 14.86 -7.47 32.88
C THR A 191 14.77 -6.09 32.23
N LEU A 192 14.53 -6.04 30.92
CA LEU A 192 14.48 -4.80 30.19
C LEU A 192 13.24 -3.97 30.56
N ARG A 193 13.44 -2.65 30.64
CA ARG A 193 12.39 -1.64 30.76
C ARG A 193 12.59 -0.63 29.65
N MET A 194 11.50 -0.19 29.05
CA MET A 194 11.52 0.70 27.91
C MET A 194 10.63 1.91 28.17
N ILE A 195 11.17 3.09 27.92
CA ILE A 195 10.44 4.35 27.86
C ILE A 195 10.51 4.82 26.41
N SER A 196 9.43 5.37 25.88
CA SER A 196 9.39 5.93 24.52
C SER A 196 8.77 7.31 24.52
N GLN A 197 9.32 8.22 23.71
CA GLN A 197 8.78 9.55 23.45
C GLN A 197 8.67 9.77 21.94
N GLU A 198 7.56 10.38 21.51
CA GLU A 198 7.38 10.82 20.12
C GLU A 198 8.21 12.07 19.85
N LEU A 199 8.79 12.14 18.66
CA LEU A 199 9.63 13.24 18.21
C LEU A 199 8.88 14.09 17.19
N ASP A 200 9.19 15.38 17.14
CA ASP A 200 8.68 16.25 16.08
C ASP A 200 9.31 15.91 14.72
N THR A 201 10.57 15.45 14.74
CA THR A 201 11.37 15.03 13.58
C THR A 201 12.27 13.82 13.92
N PRO A 202 12.53 12.91 12.96
CA PRO A 202 11.97 12.87 11.61
C PRO A 202 10.48 12.53 11.64
N SER A 203 9.71 13.11 10.73
CA SER A 203 8.28 12.83 10.60
C SER A 203 7.83 12.89 9.16
N LYS A 204 6.72 12.22 8.87
CA LYS A 204 6.21 11.99 7.53
C LYS A 204 4.70 12.19 7.52
N ASN A 205 4.24 13.07 6.63
CA ASN A 205 2.81 13.26 6.42
C ASN A 205 2.28 12.08 5.62
N VAL A 206 1.20 11.45 6.09
CA VAL A 206 0.53 10.34 5.40
C VAL A 206 -0.87 10.79 4.97
N GLY A 207 -1.40 10.14 3.94
CA GLY A 207 -2.74 10.40 3.47
C GLY A 207 -2.96 10.11 1.98
N PHE A 208 -4.14 10.43 1.50
CA PHE A 208 -4.63 9.99 0.20
C PHE A 208 -4.16 10.88 -0.95
N GLY A 209 -3.85 10.21 -2.06
CA GLY A 209 -3.40 10.84 -3.29
C GLY A 209 -2.08 11.59 -3.15
N PHE A 210 -1.50 11.94 -4.28
CA PHE A 210 -0.26 12.71 -4.33
C PHE A 210 -0.28 13.73 -5.46
N VAL A 211 0.56 14.74 -5.34
CA VAL A 211 0.87 15.69 -6.39
C VAL A 211 2.37 15.91 -6.46
N GLY A 212 2.90 16.00 -7.68
CA GLY A 212 4.32 16.24 -7.94
C GLY A 212 4.55 16.98 -9.25
N GLU A 213 5.80 17.28 -9.55
CA GLU A 213 6.23 17.97 -10.77
C GLU A 213 7.07 17.07 -11.66
N LEU A 214 6.76 17.02 -12.94
CA LEU A 214 7.62 16.42 -13.96
C LEU A 214 8.95 17.18 -14.00
N PRO A 215 10.09 16.49 -14.26
CA PRO A 215 11.40 17.14 -14.37
C PRO A 215 11.45 18.23 -15.46
N SER A 216 10.65 18.08 -16.50
CA SER A 216 10.45 19.04 -17.58
C SER A 216 9.01 18.99 -18.06
N ALA A 217 8.44 20.14 -18.43
CA ALA A 217 7.08 20.20 -18.93
C ALA A 217 6.96 19.40 -20.24
N LEU A 218 5.91 18.58 -20.35
CA LEU A 218 5.56 17.83 -21.55
C LEU A 218 4.41 18.53 -22.26
N SER A 219 4.39 18.49 -23.60
CA SER A 219 3.15 18.81 -24.33
C SER A 219 2.05 17.80 -23.97
N TRP A 220 0.78 18.18 -24.14
CA TRP A 220 -0.35 17.29 -23.87
C TRP A 220 -0.20 15.93 -24.57
N SER A 221 0.15 15.91 -25.85
CA SER A 221 0.29 14.67 -26.62
C SER A 221 1.41 13.76 -26.09
N GLN A 222 2.54 14.33 -25.69
CA GLN A 222 3.64 13.57 -25.07
C GLN A 222 3.24 13.03 -23.70
N PHE A 223 2.51 13.81 -22.92
CA PHE A 223 2.01 13.37 -21.62
C PHE A 223 1.04 12.20 -21.76
N VAL A 224 0.04 12.31 -22.65
CA VAL A 224 -0.91 11.23 -22.95
C VAL A 224 -0.16 9.97 -23.37
N GLN A 225 0.73 10.05 -24.36
CA GLN A 225 1.50 8.89 -24.82
C GLN A 225 2.30 8.23 -23.69
N THR A 226 2.87 9.03 -22.77
CA THR A 226 3.62 8.54 -21.62
C THR A 226 2.70 7.79 -20.65
N VAL A 227 1.57 8.40 -20.26
CA VAL A 227 0.62 7.80 -19.31
C VAL A 227 -0.02 6.55 -19.91
N GLU A 228 -0.47 6.59 -21.16
CA GLU A 228 -1.05 5.43 -21.86
C GLU A 228 -0.05 4.27 -21.96
N GLY A 229 1.23 4.55 -22.20
CA GLY A 229 2.28 3.54 -22.16
C GLY A 229 2.51 2.95 -20.77
N LEU A 230 2.35 3.75 -19.71
CA LEU A 230 2.51 3.31 -18.33
C LEU A 230 1.31 2.52 -17.82
N ILE A 231 0.08 2.86 -18.24
CA ILE A 231 -1.16 2.16 -17.85
C ILE A 231 -1.58 1.09 -18.87
N GLU A 232 -0.89 0.97 -19.99
CA GLU A 232 -1.13 0.04 -21.11
C GLU A 232 -2.55 0.12 -21.71
N GLU A 233 -3.19 1.29 -21.61
CA GLU A 233 -4.55 1.55 -22.12
C GLU A 233 -4.66 3.03 -22.54
N PRO A 234 -5.51 3.34 -23.54
CA PRO A 234 -5.72 4.71 -23.95
C PRO A 234 -6.56 5.51 -22.93
N LEU A 235 -6.30 6.81 -22.81
CA LEU A 235 -7.07 7.73 -21.96
C LEU A 235 -8.37 8.10 -22.67
N ARG A 236 -9.42 7.29 -22.44
CA ARG A 236 -10.73 7.45 -23.11
C ARG A 236 -11.70 8.36 -22.35
N THR A 237 -11.64 8.35 -21.03
CA THR A 237 -12.59 9.08 -20.17
C THR A 237 -11.88 10.26 -19.53
N VAL A 238 -12.07 11.45 -20.12
CA VAL A 238 -11.48 12.69 -19.63
C VAL A 238 -12.54 13.78 -19.51
N ALA A 239 -12.36 14.68 -18.54
CA ALA A 239 -13.21 15.85 -18.33
C ALA A 239 -12.35 17.06 -17.95
N GLY A 240 -12.88 18.27 -18.18
CA GLY A 240 -12.18 19.51 -17.88
C GLY A 240 -11.39 20.08 -19.05
N VAL A 241 -10.43 20.96 -18.74
CA VAL A 241 -9.72 21.76 -19.74
C VAL A 241 -8.39 21.09 -20.09
N VAL A 242 -8.22 20.74 -21.37
CA VAL A 242 -6.94 20.19 -21.87
C VAL A 242 -5.85 21.28 -21.80
N PRO A 243 -4.76 21.05 -21.04
CA PRO A 243 -3.68 22.03 -20.95
C PRO A 243 -2.76 21.94 -22.17
N ASP A 244 -2.13 23.05 -22.58
CA ASP A 244 -1.12 23.01 -23.65
C ASP A 244 0.13 22.21 -23.22
N GLN A 245 0.50 22.35 -21.93
CA GLN A 245 1.63 21.67 -21.31
C GLN A 245 1.28 21.16 -19.92
N VAL A 246 1.85 20.00 -19.57
CA VAL A 246 1.73 19.35 -18.27
C VAL A 246 3.07 19.42 -17.56
N ARG A 247 3.06 19.98 -16.35
CA ARG A 247 4.21 20.00 -15.43
C ARG A 247 3.84 19.45 -14.07
N ARG A 248 2.71 19.84 -13.49
CA ARG A 248 2.23 19.38 -12.19
C ARG A 248 1.10 18.37 -12.39
N VAL A 249 1.30 17.17 -11.85
CA VAL A 249 0.39 16.04 -11.99
C VAL A 249 -0.06 15.61 -10.61
N ALA A 250 -1.37 15.47 -10.44
CA ALA A 250 -2.00 14.87 -9.27
C ALA A 250 -2.48 13.46 -9.62
N CYS A 251 -2.50 12.57 -8.63
CA CYS A 251 -3.05 11.23 -8.80
C CYS A 251 -3.64 10.71 -7.49
N CYS A 252 -4.73 9.97 -7.58
CA CYS A 252 -5.25 9.11 -6.50
C CYS A 252 -5.74 7.81 -7.14
N PRO A 253 -5.03 6.68 -6.96
CA PRO A 253 -5.55 5.37 -7.35
C PRO A 253 -6.92 5.10 -6.75
N GLY A 254 -7.71 4.25 -7.41
CA GLY A 254 -9.08 3.94 -6.98
C GLY A 254 -10.04 5.11 -7.11
N SER A 255 -10.95 5.24 -6.14
CA SER A 255 -12.01 6.26 -6.13
C SER A 255 -11.55 7.60 -5.56
N GLY A 256 -11.00 8.48 -6.40
CA GLY A 256 -10.45 9.79 -5.98
C GLY A 256 -11.35 11.01 -6.20
N ALA A 257 -12.62 10.85 -6.60
CA ALA A 257 -13.51 11.99 -6.91
C ALA A 257 -13.61 13.04 -5.79
N SER A 258 -13.59 12.61 -4.52
CA SER A 258 -13.62 13.51 -3.37
C SER A 258 -12.39 14.42 -3.24
N LEU A 259 -11.27 14.10 -3.90
CA LEU A 259 -10.02 14.87 -3.86
C LEU A 259 -9.92 15.90 -4.99
N LEU A 260 -10.92 16.01 -5.87
CA LEU A 260 -10.87 16.88 -7.05
C LEU A 260 -10.54 18.35 -6.72
N ASP A 261 -11.21 18.92 -5.73
CA ASP A 261 -10.97 20.30 -5.27
C ASP A 261 -9.54 20.48 -4.72
N ARG A 262 -9.02 19.49 -3.99
CA ARG A 262 -7.64 19.51 -3.48
C ARG A 262 -6.63 19.42 -4.62
N ALA A 263 -6.89 18.56 -5.61
CA ALA A 263 -6.06 18.43 -6.80
C ALA A 263 -5.99 19.76 -7.58
N ALA A 264 -7.13 20.42 -7.79
CA ALA A 264 -7.18 21.72 -8.45
C ALA A 264 -6.42 22.80 -7.67
N LYS A 265 -6.68 22.92 -6.35
CA LYS A 265 -5.99 23.88 -5.46
C LYS A 265 -4.48 23.65 -5.35
N SER A 266 -4.02 22.43 -5.62
CA SER A 266 -2.58 22.12 -5.66
C SER A 266 -1.87 22.74 -6.88
N GLY A 267 -2.64 23.25 -7.86
CA GLY A 267 -2.15 23.78 -9.13
C GLY A 267 -1.79 22.70 -10.14
N ALA A 268 -2.32 21.48 -9.97
CA ALA A 268 -2.13 20.41 -10.93
C ALA A 268 -2.82 20.78 -12.25
N GLN A 269 -2.21 20.45 -13.39
CA GLN A 269 -2.89 20.57 -14.68
C GLN A 269 -3.68 19.30 -15.04
N VAL A 270 -3.24 18.16 -14.51
CA VAL A 270 -3.87 16.86 -14.75
C VAL A 270 -4.03 16.12 -13.43
N TYR A 271 -5.21 15.56 -13.22
CA TYR A 271 -5.53 14.66 -12.11
C TYR A 271 -5.94 13.28 -12.64
N ILE A 272 -5.18 12.23 -12.29
CA ILE A 272 -5.42 10.86 -12.76
C ILE A 272 -6.02 10.04 -11.61
N THR A 273 -7.16 9.39 -11.84
CA THR A 273 -7.90 8.66 -10.81
C THR A 273 -8.97 7.74 -11.42
N GLY A 274 -9.89 7.20 -10.63
CA GLY A 274 -11.04 6.41 -11.05
C GLY A 274 -12.36 6.83 -10.40
N ASP A 275 -13.46 6.23 -10.88
CA ASP A 275 -14.83 6.31 -10.35
C ASP A 275 -15.46 7.71 -10.36
N PHE A 276 -15.20 8.51 -11.39
CA PHE A 276 -15.86 9.81 -11.55
C PHE A 276 -17.30 9.67 -12.03
N LYS A 277 -18.18 10.48 -11.45
CA LYS A 277 -19.57 10.62 -11.89
C LYS A 277 -19.74 11.89 -12.72
N TYR A 278 -20.89 12.00 -13.36
CA TYR A 278 -21.21 13.14 -14.23
C TYR A 278 -21.00 14.52 -13.57
N HIS A 279 -21.43 14.69 -12.31
CA HIS A 279 -21.26 15.96 -11.61
C HIS A 279 -19.81 16.25 -11.23
N ASP A 280 -18.99 15.22 -11.00
CA ASP A 280 -17.55 15.40 -10.76
C ASP A 280 -16.86 15.89 -12.04
N ALA A 281 -17.28 15.40 -13.20
CA ALA A 281 -16.80 15.88 -14.51
C ALA A 281 -17.17 17.36 -14.77
N GLN A 282 -18.40 17.77 -14.44
CA GLN A 282 -18.80 19.19 -14.52
C GLN A 282 -17.95 20.07 -13.59
N MET A 283 -17.68 19.60 -12.37
CA MET A 283 -16.82 20.32 -11.43
C MET A 283 -15.37 20.43 -11.94
N ALA A 284 -14.85 19.42 -12.63
CA ALA A 284 -13.52 19.49 -13.25
C ALA A 284 -13.42 20.61 -14.31
N GLU A 285 -14.47 20.79 -15.13
CA GLU A 285 -14.58 21.90 -16.08
C GLU A 285 -14.60 23.26 -15.38
N GLU A 286 -15.41 23.40 -14.33
CA GLU A 286 -15.49 24.63 -13.54
C GLU A 286 -14.15 25.00 -12.89
N LEU A 287 -13.39 23.99 -12.43
CA LEU A 287 -12.09 24.17 -11.80
C LEU A 287 -10.94 24.38 -12.80
N GLY A 288 -11.19 24.21 -14.10
CA GLY A 288 -10.15 24.29 -15.14
C GLY A 288 -9.06 23.23 -15.02
N LEU A 289 -9.38 22.11 -14.37
CA LEU A 289 -8.47 20.98 -14.14
C LEU A 289 -8.83 19.86 -15.12
N LEU A 290 -7.85 19.33 -15.84
CA LEU A 290 -8.10 18.10 -16.59
C LEU A 290 -8.12 16.90 -15.64
N VAL A 291 -9.18 16.11 -15.69
CA VAL A 291 -9.27 14.83 -15.00
C VAL A 291 -9.24 13.71 -16.03
N ALA A 292 -8.42 12.69 -15.77
CA ALA A 292 -8.42 11.44 -16.50
C ALA A 292 -8.93 10.32 -15.58
N ASP A 293 -10.13 9.82 -15.87
CA ASP A 293 -10.69 8.63 -15.22
C ASP A 293 -10.19 7.39 -15.97
N VAL A 294 -9.32 6.63 -15.30
CA VAL A 294 -8.73 5.39 -15.82
C VAL A 294 -9.38 4.14 -15.23
N GLY A 295 -10.52 4.31 -14.55
CA GLY A 295 -11.21 3.29 -13.78
C GLY A 295 -10.52 2.97 -12.45
N HIS A 296 -11.27 2.35 -11.55
CA HIS A 296 -10.79 1.93 -10.23
C HIS A 296 -9.62 0.93 -10.33
N PHE A 297 -9.82 -0.11 -11.15
CA PHE A 297 -8.97 -1.30 -11.21
C PHE A 297 -7.53 -1.01 -11.64
N ARG A 298 -7.31 -0.16 -12.66
CA ARG A 298 -6.05 -0.11 -13.41
C ARG A 298 -4.86 0.35 -12.57
N LEU A 299 -5.03 1.46 -11.84
CA LEU A 299 -3.93 2.03 -11.05
C LEU A 299 -3.59 1.15 -9.85
N GLU A 300 -4.59 0.53 -9.25
CA GLU A 300 -4.43 -0.34 -8.07
C GLU A 300 -3.87 -1.70 -8.44
N GLU A 301 -4.29 -2.28 -9.57
CA GLU A 301 -3.75 -3.54 -10.08
C GLU A 301 -2.25 -3.39 -10.37
N ARG A 302 -1.86 -2.28 -11.02
CA ARG A 302 -0.44 -1.95 -11.23
C ARG A 302 0.29 -1.73 -9.91
N MET A 303 -0.31 -1.02 -8.96
CA MET A 303 0.25 -0.84 -7.62
C MET A 303 0.58 -2.20 -6.98
N MET A 304 -0.34 -3.15 -7.01
CA MET A 304 -0.14 -4.49 -6.44
C MET A 304 0.90 -5.31 -7.20
N ALA A 305 0.97 -5.17 -8.53
CA ALA A 305 2.02 -5.80 -9.33
C ALA A 305 3.42 -5.25 -8.99
N PHE A 306 3.57 -3.95 -8.78
CA PHE A 306 4.81 -3.35 -8.31
C PHE A 306 5.13 -3.80 -6.88
N PHE A 307 4.13 -3.82 -6.00
CA PHE A 307 4.33 -4.25 -4.62
C PHE A 307 4.81 -5.70 -4.54
N ALA A 308 4.26 -6.60 -5.36
CA ALA A 308 4.71 -7.98 -5.44
C ALA A 308 6.19 -8.11 -5.86
N LYS A 309 6.66 -7.24 -6.77
CA LYS A 309 8.08 -7.18 -7.15
C LYS A 309 8.96 -6.69 -6.01
N ASP A 310 8.54 -5.64 -5.31
CA ASP A 310 9.26 -5.10 -4.16
C ASP A 310 9.33 -6.11 -3.01
N LEU A 311 8.22 -6.79 -2.72
CA LEU A 311 8.16 -7.86 -1.72
C LEU A 311 9.05 -9.04 -2.10
N ARG A 312 9.12 -9.43 -3.38
CA ARG A 312 10.03 -10.49 -3.84
C ARG A 312 11.49 -10.17 -3.50
N LEU A 313 11.92 -8.94 -3.74
CA LEU A 313 13.29 -8.50 -3.41
C LEU A 313 13.51 -8.46 -1.89
N LYS A 314 12.56 -7.89 -1.13
CA LYS A 314 12.65 -7.76 0.33
C LYS A 314 12.57 -9.09 1.08
N LEU A 315 11.99 -10.12 0.45
CA LEU A 315 11.77 -11.43 1.06
C LEU A 315 12.71 -12.53 0.55
N GLU A 316 13.62 -12.20 -0.38
CA GLU A 316 14.54 -13.15 -1.02
C GLU A 316 15.42 -13.88 0.01
N GLU A 317 15.97 -13.16 1.00
CA GLU A 317 16.83 -13.73 2.05
C GLU A 317 16.11 -14.74 2.96
N PHE A 318 14.77 -14.73 2.96
CA PHE A 318 13.93 -15.62 3.78
C PHE A 318 13.40 -16.83 3.00
N ALA A 319 13.85 -17.02 1.76
CA ALA A 319 13.41 -18.09 0.87
C ALA A 319 11.88 -18.14 0.70
N ILE A 320 11.24 -16.97 0.62
CA ILE A 320 9.81 -16.84 0.33
C ILE A 320 9.62 -16.62 -1.17
N GLU A 321 8.87 -17.51 -1.81
CA GLU A 321 8.44 -17.30 -3.19
C GLU A 321 7.26 -16.31 -3.20
N VAL A 322 7.37 -15.25 -4.01
CA VAL A 322 6.32 -14.23 -4.17
C VAL A 322 5.80 -14.23 -5.60
N ALA A 323 4.49 -14.41 -5.77
CA ALA A 323 3.81 -14.35 -7.05
C ALA A 323 2.72 -13.27 -7.05
N PHE A 324 2.63 -12.53 -8.16
CA PHE A 324 1.49 -11.67 -8.42
C PHE A 324 0.44 -12.47 -9.20
N ILE A 325 -0.81 -12.46 -8.73
CA ILE A 325 -1.94 -13.11 -9.40
C ILE A 325 -2.79 -12.01 -10.03
N PRO A 326 -2.80 -11.89 -11.37
CA PRO A 326 -3.56 -10.86 -12.06
C PRO A 326 -5.06 -10.96 -11.78
N GLY A 327 -5.67 -9.83 -11.46
CA GLY A 327 -7.10 -9.65 -11.37
C GLY A 327 -7.78 -9.53 -12.74
N HIS A 328 -9.10 -9.39 -12.71
CA HIS A 328 -9.91 -9.14 -13.90
C HIS A 328 -10.70 -7.85 -13.70
N ASP A 329 -10.55 -6.92 -14.65
CA ASP A 329 -11.37 -5.73 -14.70
C ASP A 329 -12.79 -6.09 -15.17
N ALA A 330 -13.77 -5.77 -14.33
CA ALA A 330 -15.18 -5.99 -14.65
C ALA A 330 -15.66 -5.12 -15.82
N PHE A 331 -14.99 -4.01 -16.10
CA PHE A 331 -15.26 -3.18 -17.26
C PHE A 331 -14.40 -3.64 -18.45
N THR A 332 -15.06 -3.96 -19.55
CA THR A 332 -14.38 -4.29 -20.81
C THR A 332 -14.71 -3.24 -21.86
N HIS A 333 -13.69 -2.53 -22.35
CA HIS A 333 -13.81 -1.59 -23.47
C HIS A 333 -13.62 -2.34 -24.78
N ARG A 334 -14.61 -3.14 -25.18
CA ARG A 334 -14.63 -3.83 -26.49
C ARG A 334 -15.80 -3.33 -27.32
N PHE A 335 -15.59 -3.24 -28.63
CA PHE A 335 -16.72 -3.13 -29.56
C PHE A 335 -17.46 -4.47 -29.53
N LEU A 336 -18.75 -4.48 -29.16
CA LEU A 336 -19.58 -5.69 -29.01
C LEU A 336 -19.83 -6.46 -30.33
N GLU A 337 -19.22 -6.03 -31.43
CA GLU A 337 -19.30 -6.67 -32.74
C GLU A 337 -18.43 -7.92 -32.85
N GLU A 338 -17.48 -8.13 -31.93
CA GLU A 338 -16.70 -9.36 -31.83
C GLU A 338 -17.33 -10.31 -30.81
N ARG A 339 -18.11 -11.28 -31.29
CA ARG A 339 -18.53 -12.40 -30.44
C ARG A 339 -17.28 -13.14 -29.95
N PRO A 340 -17.16 -13.46 -28.65
CA PRO A 340 -16.07 -14.32 -28.19
C PRO A 340 -16.16 -15.67 -28.93
N ALA A 341 -15.01 -16.11 -29.46
CA ALA A 341 -14.83 -17.41 -30.10
C ALA A 341 -14.85 -18.55 -29.08
#